data_AF-A0AAE0ATV8-F1
#
_entry.id   AF-A0AAE0ATV8-F1
#
_cell.length_a   1.000
_cell.length_b   1.000
_cell.length_c   1.000
_cell.angle_alpha   90.00
_cell.angle_beta   90.00
_cell.angle_gamma   90.00
#
_symmetry.space_group_name_H-M   'P 1'
#
loop_
_entity.id
_entity.type
_entity.pdbx_description
1 polymer ?
#
loop_
_entity_poly.entity_id
_entity_poly.type
_entity_poly.pdbx_seq_one_letter_code
_entity_poly.pdbx_strand_id
1 'polypeptide(L)' 'MSDRQNGVIATLEVHFPFAHRRYCARHIYVNFKFTYKGNHYKKLFWTTARSPNIYDFNAAME' A
#
# COMPACT_ATOMS: atom_id res chain seq x y z
N MET A 1 8.81 -2.35 5.75
CA MET A 1 8.02 -1.34 5.00
C MET A 1 8.93 -0.72 3.96
N SER A 2 8.55 -0.68 2.68
CA SER A 2 9.40 -0.17 1.57
C SER A 2 8.66 0.80 0.66
N ASP A 3 9.42 1.65 -0.04
CA ASP A 3 8.94 2.64 -1.01
C ASP A 3 8.96 2.16 -2.47
N ARG A 4 8.93 0.83 -2.70
CA ARG A 4 8.95 0.24 -4.06
C ARG A 4 10.17 0.63 -4.91
N GLN A 5 11.28 0.97 -4.27
CA GLN A 5 12.55 1.23 -4.95
C GLN A 5 12.99 -0.01 -5.75
N ASN A 6 13.55 0.23 -6.94
CA ASN A 6 14.06 -0.81 -7.81
C ASN A 6 15.15 -1.63 -7.11
N GLY A 7 15.17 -2.94 -7.33
CA GLY A 7 16.16 -3.86 -6.74
C GLY A 7 15.90 -4.24 -5.28
N VAL A 8 15.22 -3.41 -4.48
CA VAL A 8 14.99 -3.69 -3.04
C VAL A 8 14.20 -4.99 -2.82
N ILE A 9 13.21 -5.29 -3.66
CA ILE A 9 12.41 -6.52 -3.54
C ILE A 9 13.30 -7.75 -3.75
N ALA A 10 14.10 -7.75 -4.82
CA ALA A 10 15.02 -8.85 -5.14
C ALA A 10 16.04 -9.06 -4.01
N THR A 11 16.63 -7.98 -3.49
CA THR A 11 17.56 -8.04 -2.36
C THR A 11 16.90 -8.60 -1.09
N LEU A 12 15.65 -8.21 -0.81
CA LEU A 12 14.89 -8.74 0.33
C LEU A 12 14.50 -10.21 0.15
N GLU A 13 14.35 -10.69 -1.07
CA GLU A 13 14.11 -12.11 -1.35
C GLU A 13 15.36 -12.95 -1.10
N VAL A 14 16.52 -12.43 -1.52
CA VAL A 14 17.82 -13.12 -1.33
C VAL A 14 18.25 -13.15 0.13
N HIS A 15 18.24 -12.00 0.81
CA HIS A 15 18.83 -11.89 2.15
C HIS A 15 17.83 -12.07 3.29
N PHE A 16 16.53 -11.86 3.05
CA PHE A 16 15.49 -11.93 4.08
C PHE A 16 14.23 -12.64 3.56
N PRO A 17 14.32 -13.90 3.10
CA PRO A 17 13.26 -14.60 2.38
C PRO A 17 11.94 -14.67 3.17
N PHE A 18 12.00 -14.82 4.49
CA PHE A 18 10.85 -14.96 5.38
C PHE A 18 10.30 -13.65 5.94
N ALA A 19 10.94 -12.52 5.65
CA ALA A 19 10.47 -11.23 6.15
C ALA A 19 9.17 -10.83 5.44
N HIS A 20 8.14 -10.47 6.21
CA HIS A 20 6.90 -9.96 5.63
C HIS A 20 7.17 -8.62 4.92
N ARG A 21 6.89 -8.59 3.61
CA ARG A 21 7.09 -7.40 2.77
C ARG A 21 5.78 -6.60 2.67
N ARG A 22 5.84 -5.30 2.93
CA ARG A 22 4.73 -4.35 2.74
C ARG A 22 5.23 -3.06 2.14
N TYR A 23 4.43 -2.49 1.26
CA TYR A 23 4.67 -1.14 0.74
C TYR A 23 4.12 -0.09 1.70
N CYS A 24 4.80 1.05 1.75
CA CYS A 24 4.38 2.15 2.59
C CYS A 24 3.12 2.81 2.01
N ALA A 25 1.98 2.62 2.66
CA ALA A 25 0.71 3.24 2.25
C ALA A 25 0.79 4.77 2.18
N ARG A 26 1.63 5.40 3.02
CA ARG A 26 1.88 6.85 2.98
C ARG A 26 2.48 7.28 1.64
N HIS A 27 3.48 6.57 1.13
CA HIS A 27 4.10 6.94 -0.14
C HIS A 27 3.20 6.61 -1.34
N ILE A 28 2.48 5.49 -1.28
CA ILE A 28 1.43 5.19 -2.26
C ILE A 28 0.39 6.32 -2.27
N TYR A 29 -0.06 6.81 -1.11
CA TYR A 29 -0.99 7.94 -1.01
C TYR A 29 -0.44 9.23 -1.61
N VAL A 30 0.85 9.52 -1.39
CA VAL A 30 1.50 10.71 -1.96
C VAL A 30 1.43 10.67 -3.48
N ASN A 31 1.66 9.51 -4.12
CA ASN A 31 1.50 9.36 -5.57
C ASN A 31 0.03 9.38 -5.99
N PHE A 32 -0.83 8.68 -5.27
CA PHE A 32 -2.27 8.57 -5.53
C PHE A 32 -2.98 9.93 -5.51
N LYS A 33 -2.69 10.80 -4.54
CA LYS A 33 -3.35 12.11 -4.39
C LYS A 33 -3.01 13.10 -5.51
N PHE A 34 -1.95 12.86 -6.29
CA PHE A 34 -1.65 13.69 -7.46
C PHE A 34 -2.67 13.47 -8.58
N THR A 35 -3.12 12.23 -8.76
CA THR A 35 -4.14 11.84 -9.75
C THR A 35 -5.56 11.98 -9.20
N TYR A 36 -5.80 11.47 -7.98
CA TYR A 36 -7.13 11.42 -7.37
C TYR A 36 -7.22 12.39 -6.19
N LYS A 37 -7.81 13.56 -6.45
CA LYS A 37 -7.86 14.67 -5.50
C LYS A 37 -9.15 14.69 -4.69
N GLY A 38 -9.08 15.16 -3.46
CA GLY A 38 -10.25 15.44 -2.61
C GLY A 38 -10.44 14.45 -1.45
N ASN A 39 -11.29 14.85 -0.51
CA ASN A 39 -11.50 14.11 0.74
C ASN A 39 -12.19 12.76 0.53
N HIS A 40 -13.00 12.61 -0.51
CA HIS A 40 -13.65 11.35 -0.85
C HIS A 40 -12.62 10.25 -1.14
N TYR A 41 -11.72 10.48 -2.10
CA TYR A 41 -10.66 9.51 -2.44
C TYR A 41 -9.66 9.32 -1.30
N LYS A 42 -9.36 10.36 -0.52
CA LYS A 42 -8.55 10.20 0.69
C LYS A 42 -9.20 9.24 1.69
N LYS A 43 -10.51 9.37 1.93
CA LYS A 43 -11.25 8.49 2.85
C LYS A 43 -11.22 7.06 2.34
N LEU A 44 -11.60 6.82 1.09
CA LEU A 44 -11.58 5.49 0.46
C LEU A 44 -10.18 4.87 0.57
N PHE A 45 -9.13 5.57 0.13
CA PHE A 45 -7.76 5.07 0.20
C PHE A 45 -7.36 4.58 1.59
N TRP A 46 -7.64 5.38 2.63
CA TRP A 46 -7.25 5.01 4.00
C TRP A 46 -8.14 3.94 4.62
N THR A 47 -9.42 3.85 4.25
CA THR A 47 -10.29 2.74 4.64
C THR A 47 -9.76 1.43 4.06
N THR A 48 -9.50 1.40 2.76
CA THR A 48 -8.94 0.23 2.07
C THR A 48 -7.56 -0.15 2.62
N ALA A 49 -6.64 0.81 2.79
CA ALA A 49 -5.29 0.54 3.26
C ALA A 49 -5.22 0.07 4.72
N ARG A 50 -6.25 0.30 5.53
CA ARG A 50 -6.36 -0.13 6.93
C ARG A 50 -7.19 -1.40 7.10
N SER A 51 -7.71 -1.97 6.02
CA SER A 51 -8.51 -3.19 6.09
C SER A 51 -7.68 -4.33 6.68
N PRO A 52 -8.18 -5.03 7.72
CA PRO A 52 -7.40 -6.02 8.44
C PRO A 52 -7.30 -7.37 7.70
N ASN A 53 -8.20 -7.62 6.75
CA ASN A 53 -8.26 -8.84 5.96
C ASN A 53 -8.76 -8.55 4.53
N ILE A 54 -8.75 -9.58 3.68
CA ILE A 54 -9.13 -9.45 2.27
C ILE A 54 -10.62 -9.19 2.06
N TYR A 55 -11.47 -9.66 2.97
CA TYR A 55 -12.92 -9.42 2.90
C TYR A 55 -13.23 -7.94 3.11
N ASP A 56 -12.71 -7.35 4.19
CA ASP A 56 -12.87 -5.92 4.48
C ASP A 56 -12.24 -5.04 3.40
N PHE A 57 -11.11 -5.48 2.84
CA PHE A 57 -10.44 -4.79 1.73
C PHE A 57 -11.34 -4.75 0.49
N ASN A 58 -11.92 -5.89 0.11
CA ASN A 58 -12.80 -5.99 -1.05
C ASN A 58 -14.07 -5.15 -0.85
N ALA A 59 -14.67 -5.21 0.35
CA ALA A 59 -15.83 -4.39 0.68
C ALA A 59 -15.54 -2.87 0.68
N ALA A 60 -14.31 -2.46 0.98
CA ALA A 60 -13.88 -1.06 0.90
C ALA A 60 -13.54 -0.59 -0.53
N MET A 61 -13.42 -1.53 -1.48
CA MET A 61 -13.11 -1.27 -2.90
C MET A 61 -14.36 -1.27 -3.79
N GLU A 62 -15.47 -1.79 -3.28
CA GLU A 62 -16.81 -1.79 -3.90
C GLU A 62 -17.53 -0.45 -3.70
#